data_AF-A0A945WX08-F1
#
_entry.id   AF-A0A945WX08-F1
#
_cell.length_a   1.000
_cell.length_b   1.000
_cell.length_c   1.000
_cell.angle_alpha   90.00
_cell.angle_beta   90.00
_cell.angle_gamma   90.00
#
_symmetry.space_group_name_H-M   'P 1'
#
loop_
_entity.id
_entity.type
_entity.pdbx_description
1 polymer ?
#
loop_
_entity_poly.entity_id
_entity_poly.type
_entity_poly.pdbx_seq_one_letter_code
_entity_poly.pdbx_strand_id
1 'polypeptide(L)'
;MSQRTAGATVVLDDIHNTLITAGLDGAQFLLDLLETAPDSLLMASDAGSKHHRALSRLVQHDVILYVDKVETRTSLGGLDDAVPGRAKFRGETLQLSRVGDSFSRPRVPRIQPGPATAIVTRTPEQWHGAPNVEVYSPEQLVLTWRDVCDTHDIVLDEISAMDIRQASAGRIHPPPLPVPEGSVLLWRRGQFFLARKAWWRG
;
A
#
# COMPACT_ATOMS: atom_id res chain seq x y z
N MET A 1 -11.13 -46.74 8.48
CA MET A 1 -10.35 -45.57 8.03
C MET A 1 -11.15 -44.33 8.37
N SER A 2 -10.77 -43.66 9.47
CA SER A 2 -11.50 -42.50 9.97
C SER A 2 -11.09 -41.27 9.16
N GLN A 3 -12.06 -40.63 8.51
CA GLN A 3 -11.86 -39.32 7.88
C GLN A 3 -11.49 -38.33 8.98
N ARG A 4 -10.23 -37.88 9.01
CA ARG A 4 -9.84 -36.72 9.83
C ARG A 4 -10.65 -35.53 9.33
N THR A 5 -11.62 -35.08 10.12
CA THR A 5 -12.17 -33.73 10.03
C THR A 5 -10.99 -32.77 10.00
N ALA A 6 -10.83 -32.01 8.91
CA ALA A 6 -9.83 -30.96 8.83
C ALA A 6 -10.04 -30.05 10.05
N GLY A 7 -9.04 -29.97 10.93
CA GLY A 7 -9.07 -29.06 12.08
C GLY A 7 -9.34 -27.65 11.59
N ALA A 8 -10.06 -26.86 12.38
CA ALA A 8 -10.29 -25.47 12.04
C ALA A 8 -8.92 -24.76 11.92
N THR A 9 -8.79 -23.79 11.02
CA THR A 9 -7.61 -22.91 11.04
C THR A 9 -8.01 -21.64 11.75
N VAL A 10 -7.29 -21.29 12.81
CA VAL A 10 -7.48 -20.04 13.53
C VAL A 10 -6.54 -19.00 12.92
N VAL A 11 -7.13 -17.92 12.40
CA VAL A 11 -6.39 -16.82 11.76
C VAL A 11 -6.40 -15.61 12.69
N LEU A 12 -5.22 -15.12 13.04
CA LEU A 12 -4.98 -13.95 13.90
C LEU A 12 -4.22 -12.91 13.09
N ASP A 13 -4.95 -11.95 12.53
CA ASP A 13 -4.42 -10.96 11.57
C ASP A 13 -3.46 -9.94 12.20
N ASP A 14 -3.69 -9.56 13.46
CA ASP A 14 -2.80 -8.67 14.20
C ASP A 14 -2.61 -9.18 15.64
N ILE A 15 -1.74 -10.19 15.79
CA ILE A 15 -1.42 -10.75 17.10
C ILE A 15 -0.66 -9.74 17.97
N HIS A 16 0.06 -8.79 17.37
CA HIS A 16 0.80 -7.78 18.11
C HIS A 16 -0.16 -6.87 18.88
N ASN A 17 -1.14 -6.29 18.19
CA ASN A 17 -2.15 -5.45 18.82
C ASN A 17 -3.04 -6.24 19.80
N THR A 18 -3.36 -7.49 19.46
CA THR A 18 -4.13 -8.39 20.35
C THR A 18 -3.41 -8.59 21.69
N LEU A 19 -2.11 -8.91 21.66
CA LEU A 19 -1.31 -9.08 22.88
C LEU A 19 -1.11 -7.77 23.66
N ILE A 20 -0.98 -6.63 22.97
CA ILE A 20 -0.91 -5.32 23.65
C ILE A 20 -2.21 -5.02 24.38
N THR A 21 -3.35 -5.23 23.73
CA THR A 21 -4.68 -4.92 24.26
C THR A 21 -5.01 -5.80 25.48
N ALA A 22 -4.51 -7.03 25.50
CA ALA A 22 -4.71 -7.97 26.60
C ALA A 22 -3.95 -7.60 27.90
N GLY A 23 -2.99 -6.67 27.84
CA GLY A 23 -2.13 -6.35 28.99
C GLY A 23 -1.13 -7.46 29.31
N LEU A 24 -0.36 -7.31 30.41
CA LEU A 24 0.73 -8.24 30.74
C LEU A 24 0.23 -9.67 31.02
N ASP A 25 -0.73 -9.80 31.94
CA ASP A 25 -1.24 -11.11 32.36
C ASP A 25 -2.07 -11.77 31.24
N GLY A 26 -2.87 -10.97 30.53
CA GLY A 26 -3.66 -11.46 29.39
C GLY A 26 -2.78 -11.89 28.22
N ALA A 27 -1.68 -11.19 27.93
CA ALA A 27 -0.74 -11.60 26.90
C ALA A 27 -0.09 -12.95 27.21
N GLN A 28 0.32 -13.18 28.47
CA GLN A 28 0.88 -14.46 28.88
C GLN A 28 -0.15 -15.59 28.74
N PHE A 29 -1.36 -15.38 29.23
CA PHE A 29 -2.45 -16.35 29.11
C PHE A 29 -2.77 -16.69 27.64
N LEU A 30 -2.80 -15.68 26.76
CA LEU A 30 -3.03 -15.88 25.33
C LEU A 30 -1.89 -16.68 24.68
N LEU A 31 -0.63 -16.41 25.03
CA LEU A 31 0.50 -17.17 24.52
C LEU A 31 0.43 -18.64 24.94
N ASP A 32 0.11 -18.91 26.21
CA ASP A 32 -0.06 -20.28 26.73
C ASP A 32 -1.22 -21.02 26.03
N LEU A 33 -2.31 -20.29 25.73
CA LEU A 33 -3.45 -20.82 24.99
C LEU A 33 -3.11 -21.13 23.53
N LEU A 34 -2.30 -20.29 22.88
CA LEU A 34 -1.83 -20.53 21.52
C LEU A 34 -0.87 -21.71 21.44
N GLU A 35 -0.02 -21.91 22.45
CA GLU A 35 0.89 -23.05 22.51
C GLU A 35 0.16 -24.39 22.61
N THR A 36 -1.01 -24.39 23.26
CA THR A 36 -1.83 -25.60 23.47
C THR A 36 -2.95 -25.76 22.45
N ALA A 37 -3.03 -24.88 21.44
CA ALA A 37 -4.07 -24.93 20.43
C ALA A 37 -3.99 -26.25 19.63
N PRO A 38 -5.09 -27.03 19.55
CA PRO A 38 -5.11 -28.29 18.81
C PRO A 38 -5.17 -28.09 17.29
N ASP A 39 -5.53 -26.88 16.87
CA ASP A 39 -5.83 -26.46 15.51
C ASP A 39 -4.66 -25.71 14.87
N SER A 40 -4.63 -25.65 13.54
CA SER A 40 -3.58 -24.91 12.82
C SER A 40 -3.72 -23.41 13.04
N LEU A 41 -2.63 -22.75 13.41
CA LEU A 41 -2.58 -21.31 13.64
C LEU A 41 -1.93 -20.58 12.47
N LEU A 42 -2.59 -19.54 11.97
CA LEU A 42 -2.00 -18.56 11.07
C LEU A 42 -2.00 -17.21 11.78
N MET A 43 -0.81 -16.65 12.02
CA MET A 43 -0.65 -15.41 12.77
C MET A 43 0.12 -14.39 11.93
N ALA A 44 -0.33 -13.14 11.94
CA ALA A 44 0.41 -12.00 11.43
C ALA A 44 0.78 -11.07 12.59
N SER A 45 2.06 -10.68 12.63
CA SER A 45 2.65 -9.83 13.66
C SER A 45 3.54 -8.79 12.98
N ASP A 46 3.61 -7.61 13.59
CA ASP A 46 4.64 -6.64 13.26
C ASP A 46 6.04 -7.18 13.63
N ALA A 47 7.02 -6.81 12.83
CA ALA A 47 8.44 -7.12 12.99
C ALA A 47 9.04 -6.46 14.25
N GLY A 48 8.52 -5.31 14.66
CA GLY A 48 8.90 -4.61 15.89
C GLY A 48 8.28 -5.16 17.18
N SER A 49 7.53 -6.25 17.12
CA SER A 49 6.80 -6.77 18.28
C SER A 49 7.73 -7.21 19.42
N LYS A 50 7.54 -6.65 20.62
CA LYS A 50 8.21 -7.10 21.85
C LYS A 50 7.96 -8.59 22.18
N HIS A 51 6.90 -9.17 21.63
CA HIS A 51 6.54 -10.58 21.80
C HIS A 51 7.11 -11.49 20.71
N HIS A 52 7.89 -10.97 19.76
CA HIS A 52 8.44 -11.73 18.64
C HIS A 52 9.14 -13.02 19.09
N ARG A 53 10.00 -12.94 20.12
CA ARG A 53 10.70 -14.12 20.66
C ARG A 53 9.75 -15.20 21.17
N ALA A 54 8.64 -14.84 21.80
CA ALA A 54 7.66 -15.80 22.28
C ALA A 54 6.89 -16.43 21.11
N LEU A 55 6.42 -15.61 20.18
CA LEU A 55 5.70 -16.05 18.98
C LEU A 55 6.54 -16.97 18.10
N SER A 56 7.82 -16.67 17.89
CA SER A 56 8.71 -17.50 17.06
C SER A 56 8.93 -18.91 17.60
N ARG A 57 8.64 -19.18 18.89
CA ARG A 57 8.68 -20.55 19.45
C ARG A 57 7.45 -21.38 19.11
N LEU A 58 6.33 -20.71 18.87
CA LEU A 58 5.05 -21.35 18.54
C LEU A 58 4.96 -21.68 17.04
N VAL A 59 5.83 -21.07 16.22
CA VAL A 59 5.74 -21.10 14.77
C VAL A 59 6.67 -22.19 14.20
N GLN A 60 6.10 -23.11 13.42
CA GLN A 60 6.89 -24.08 12.65
C GLN A 60 7.41 -23.48 11.33
N HIS A 61 6.68 -22.51 10.77
CA HIS A 61 6.94 -21.92 9.45
C HIS A 61 6.73 -20.41 9.51
N ASP A 62 7.77 -19.67 9.17
CA ASP A 62 7.78 -18.21 9.15
C ASP A 62 7.76 -17.68 7.71
N VAL A 63 6.88 -16.70 7.47
CA VAL A 63 6.84 -15.95 6.21
C VAL A 63 7.07 -14.49 6.54
N ILE A 64 8.14 -13.92 6.00
CA ILE A 64 8.55 -12.55 6.34
C ILE A 64 8.16 -11.63 5.20
N LEU A 65 7.23 -10.70 5.46
CA LEU A 65 6.75 -9.70 4.50
C LEU A 65 7.60 -8.43 4.57
N TYR A 66 7.87 -7.83 3.41
CA TYR A 66 8.74 -6.65 3.29
C TYR A 66 7.98 -5.31 3.31
N VAL A 67 7.10 -5.12 4.31
CA VAL A 67 6.27 -3.90 4.43
C VAL A 67 6.87 -2.88 5.41
N ASP A 68 7.90 -3.26 6.18
CA ASP A 68 8.49 -2.43 7.23
C ASP A 68 9.81 -1.74 6.82
N LYS A 69 10.35 -0.87 7.69
CA LYS A 69 11.62 -0.14 7.51
C LYS A 69 12.80 -1.07 7.20
N VAL A 70 13.80 -0.55 6.48
CA VAL A 70 14.97 -1.31 6.02
C VAL A 70 15.67 -2.01 7.19
N GLU A 71 15.86 -1.31 8.30
CA GLU A 71 16.61 -1.80 9.46
C GLU A 71 15.92 -3.01 10.11
N THR A 72 14.59 -2.94 10.27
CA THR A 72 13.81 -4.06 10.82
C THR A 72 13.84 -5.26 9.87
N ARG A 73 13.74 -5.01 8.55
CA ARG A 73 13.80 -6.06 7.52
C ARG A 73 15.15 -6.78 7.52
N THR A 74 16.27 -6.05 7.57
CA THR A 74 17.61 -6.64 7.60
C THR A 74 17.81 -7.52 8.83
N SER A 75 17.30 -7.09 10.00
CA SER A 75 17.42 -7.85 11.25
C SER A 75 16.71 -9.21 11.23
N LEU A 76 15.68 -9.33 10.40
CA LEU A 76 14.91 -10.56 10.18
C LEU A 76 15.36 -11.35 8.95
N GLY A 77 16.52 -10.99 8.36
CA GLY A 77 17.06 -11.67 7.17
C GLY A 77 16.27 -11.41 5.88
N GLY A 78 15.62 -10.25 5.78
CA GLY A 78 14.80 -9.85 4.65
C GLY A 78 15.55 -9.32 3.42
N LEU A 79 14.80 -8.89 2.40
CA LEU A 79 15.32 -8.30 1.16
C LEU A 79 15.36 -6.76 1.25
N ASP A 80 16.27 -6.15 0.49
CA ASP A 80 16.47 -4.70 0.45
C ASP A 80 15.27 -3.94 -0.16
N ASP A 81 14.53 -4.57 -1.08
CA ASP A 81 13.41 -3.96 -1.80
C ASP A 81 12.05 -4.24 -1.14
N ALA A 82 11.30 -3.17 -0.85
CA ALA A 82 9.95 -3.23 -0.30
C ALA A 82 8.90 -3.29 -1.42
N VAL A 83 8.66 -4.49 -1.95
CA VAL A 83 7.60 -4.74 -2.94
C VAL A 83 6.40 -5.39 -2.24
N PRO A 84 5.18 -4.80 -2.31
CA PRO A 84 3.98 -5.40 -1.71
C PRO A 84 3.76 -6.85 -2.14
N GLY A 85 3.47 -7.71 -1.17
CA GLY A 85 3.28 -9.15 -1.37
C GLY A 85 4.58 -9.94 -1.57
N ARG A 86 5.75 -9.31 -1.68
CA ARG A 86 7.03 -10.03 -1.69
C ARG A 86 7.37 -10.51 -0.28
N ALA A 87 7.87 -11.73 -0.17
CA ALA A 87 8.17 -12.37 1.11
C ALA A 87 9.41 -13.27 1.05
N LYS A 88 9.96 -13.62 2.23
CA LYS A 88 10.90 -14.74 2.39
C LYS A 88 10.20 -15.94 2.98
N PHE A 89 10.51 -17.12 2.47
CA PHE A 89 10.15 -18.39 3.08
C PHE A 89 11.31 -19.38 2.90
N ARG A 90 11.83 -19.93 4.01
CA ARG A 90 12.94 -20.91 3.99
C ARG A 90 14.16 -20.49 3.16
N GLY A 91 14.51 -19.21 3.19
CA GLY A 91 15.63 -18.67 2.42
C GLY A 91 15.29 -18.27 0.98
N GLU A 92 14.16 -18.73 0.45
CA GLU A 92 13.71 -18.39 -0.89
C GLU A 92 12.84 -17.12 -0.91
N THR A 93 12.95 -16.38 -2.00
CA THR A 93 12.10 -15.20 -2.26
C THR A 93 10.82 -15.65 -2.94
N LEU A 94 9.68 -15.34 -2.35
CA LEU A 94 8.35 -15.63 -2.89
C LEU A 94 7.57 -14.34 -3.14
N GLN A 95 6.59 -14.40 -4.05
CA GLN A 95 5.58 -13.37 -4.25
C GLN A 95 4.23 -13.96 -3.85
N LEU A 96 3.67 -13.50 -2.74
CA LEU A 96 2.30 -13.79 -2.37
C LEU A 96 1.35 -13.05 -3.31
N SER A 97 0.44 -13.81 -3.91
CA SER A 97 -0.68 -13.31 -4.69
C SER A 97 -1.99 -13.79 -4.07
N ARG A 98 -3.07 -13.06 -4.32
CA ARG A 98 -4.40 -13.49 -3.93
C ARG A 98 -4.77 -14.74 -4.73
N VAL A 99 -5.31 -15.76 -4.06
CA VAL A 99 -5.80 -16.98 -4.73
C VAL A 99 -6.82 -16.59 -5.81
N GLY A 100 -6.53 -16.97 -7.06
CA GLY A 100 -7.36 -16.63 -8.23
C GLY A 100 -6.73 -15.61 -9.18
N ASP A 101 -5.71 -14.87 -8.74
CA ASP A 101 -4.92 -14.02 -9.63
C ASP A 101 -3.83 -14.87 -10.27
N SER A 102 -4.12 -15.39 -11.47
CA SER A 102 -3.09 -15.89 -12.39
C SER A 102 -1.95 -14.87 -12.50
N PHE A 103 -0.72 -15.34 -12.77
CA PHE A 103 0.50 -14.57 -13.06
C PHE A 103 0.40 -13.54 -14.21
N SER A 104 -0.79 -13.14 -14.63
CA SER A 104 -1.01 -11.85 -15.26
C SER A 104 -0.38 -10.79 -14.37
N ARG A 105 0.71 -10.17 -14.86
CA ARG A 105 1.20 -8.84 -14.44
C ARG A 105 0.00 -8.06 -13.91
N PRO A 106 0.08 -7.41 -12.72
CA PRO A 106 -0.99 -6.54 -12.28
C PRO A 106 -1.34 -5.68 -13.48
N ARG A 107 -2.56 -5.87 -14.01
CA ARG A 107 -3.06 -5.02 -15.08
C ARG A 107 -3.17 -3.69 -14.37
N VAL A 108 -2.13 -2.86 -14.49
CA VAL A 108 -2.24 -1.44 -14.17
C VAL A 108 -3.51 -1.05 -14.89
N PRO A 109 -4.60 -0.72 -14.16
CA PRO A 109 -5.84 -0.39 -14.82
C PRO A 109 -5.45 0.68 -15.83
N ARG A 110 -5.75 0.43 -17.11
CA ARG A 110 -5.53 1.43 -18.15
C ARG A 110 -6.56 2.51 -17.85
N ILE A 111 -6.22 3.38 -16.92
CA ILE A 111 -7.07 4.50 -16.55
C ILE A 111 -6.90 5.48 -17.68
N GLN A 112 -7.79 5.38 -18.66
CA GLN A 112 -7.87 6.46 -19.62
C GLN A 112 -8.23 7.74 -18.84
N PRO A 113 -7.59 8.87 -19.19
CA PRO A 113 -7.99 10.17 -18.65
C PRO A 113 -9.49 10.33 -18.85
N GLY A 114 -10.19 10.85 -17.85
CA GLY A 114 -11.59 11.23 -18.03
C GLY A 114 -11.72 12.30 -19.11
N PRO A 115 -12.95 12.56 -19.60
CA PRO A 115 -13.20 13.56 -20.64
C PRO A 115 -12.80 14.99 -20.22
N ALA A 116 -12.71 15.25 -18.91
CA ALA A 116 -12.22 16.50 -18.34
C ALA A 116 -11.07 16.19 -17.36
N THR A 117 -9.86 16.64 -17.68
CA THR A 117 -8.66 16.42 -16.88
C THR A 117 -7.98 17.75 -16.54
N ALA A 118 -7.76 18.02 -15.26
CA ALA A 118 -7.02 19.17 -14.79
C ALA A 118 -5.59 18.76 -14.43
N ILE A 119 -4.61 19.38 -15.06
CA ILE A 119 -3.19 19.13 -14.81
C ILE A 119 -2.64 20.22 -13.92
N VAL A 120 -2.12 19.83 -12.78
CA VAL A 120 -1.50 20.72 -11.82
C VAL A 120 0.01 20.54 -11.92
N THR A 121 0.70 21.60 -12.34
CA THR A 121 2.15 21.59 -12.56
C THR A 121 2.76 22.98 -12.34
N ARG A 122 4.05 23.01 -12.00
CA ARG A 122 4.86 24.25 -11.99
C ARG A 122 5.44 24.58 -13.37
N THR A 123 5.32 23.68 -14.34
CA THR A 123 5.85 23.82 -15.71
C THR A 123 4.74 23.64 -16.74
N PRO A 124 3.74 24.54 -16.78
CA PRO A 124 2.56 24.42 -17.64
C PRO A 124 2.90 24.32 -19.13
N GLU A 125 4.04 24.87 -19.54
CA GLU A 125 4.55 24.82 -20.91
C GLU A 125 4.81 23.39 -21.40
N GLN A 126 5.13 22.45 -20.48
CA GLN A 126 5.37 21.04 -20.82
C GLN A 126 4.12 20.29 -21.27
N TRP A 127 2.94 20.86 -21.02
CA TRP A 127 1.64 20.29 -21.34
C TRP A 127 0.92 21.03 -22.47
N HIS A 128 1.62 21.97 -23.11
CA HIS A 128 1.10 22.67 -24.28
C HIS A 128 0.77 21.67 -25.40
N GLY A 129 -0.45 21.74 -25.94
CA GLY A 129 -0.91 20.84 -27.00
C GLY A 129 -1.49 19.50 -26.54
N ALA A 130 -1.53 19.22 -25.24
CA ALA A 130 -2.24 18.04 -24.73
C ALA A 130 -3.75 18.16 -24.98
N PRO A 131 -4.43 17.13 -25.50
CA PRO A 131 -5.85 17.19 -25.83
C PRO A 131 -6.73 17.07 -24.58
N ASN A 132 -7.81 17.85 -24.52
CA ASN A 132 -8.85 17.78 -23.48
C ASN A 132 -8.31 17.92 -22.04
N VAL A 133 -7.30 18.77 -21.86
CA VAL A 133 -6.75 19.10 -20.54
C VAL A 133 -6.83 20.59 -20.26
N GLU A 134 -7.08 20.91 -19.01
CA GLU A 134 -6.91 22.25 -18.47
C GLU A 134 -5.67 22.26 -17.59
N VAL A 135 -4.76 23.21 -17.79
CA VAL A 135 -3.48 23.25 -17.08
C VAL A 135 -3.50 24.39 -16.07
N TYR A 136 -3.16 24.07 -14.83
CA TYR A 136 -3.19 24.96 -13.69
C TYR A 136 -1.83 24.96 -12.98
N SER A 137 -1.36 26.16 -12.61
CA SER A 137 -0.39 26.28 -11.54
C SER A 137 -1.04 26.00 -10.18
N PRO A 138 -0.28 25.65 -9.12
CA PRO A 138 -0.84 25.50 -7.78
C PRO A 138 -1.63 26.73 -7.31
N GLU A 139 -1.13 27.93 -7.64
CA GLU A 139 -1.77 29.20 -7.28
C GLU A 139 -3.09 29.40 -8.01
N GLN A 140 -3.16 29.02 -9.30
CA GLN A 140 -4.41 29.06 -10.06
C GLN A 140 -5.42 28.05 -9.52
N LEU A 141 -4.96 26.84 -9.16
CA LEU A 141 -5.82 25.80 -8.60
C LEU A 141 -6.48 26.24 -7.29
N VAL A 142 -5.80 27.02 -6.44
CA VAL A 142 -6.42 27.59 -5.22
C VAL A 142 -7.73 28.33 -5.55
N LEU A 143 -7.73 29.09 -6.64
CA LEU A 143 -8.84 29.95 -7.04
C LEU A 143 -9.97 29.16 -7.72
N THR A 144 -9.62 28.12 -8.48
CA THR A 144 -10.58 27.33 -9.28
C THR A 144 -10.94 25.98 -8.67
N TRP A 145 -10.40 25.65 -7.49
CA TRP A 145 -10.55 24.33 -6.86
C TRP A 145 -12.01 23.85 -6.78
N ARG A 146 -12.95 24.74 -6.44
CA ARG A 146 -14.38 24.39 -6.34
C ARG A 146 -14.99 23.96 -7.67
N ASP A 147 -14.54 24.57 -8.75
CA ASP A 147 -15.07 24.29 -10.09
C ASP A 147 -14.46 23.00 -10.65
N VAL A 148 -13.21 22.72 -10.28
CA VAL A 148 -12.41 21.59 -10.78
C VAL A 148 -12.67 20.29 -10.01
N CYS A 149 -12.84 20.34 -8.68
CA CYS A 149 -12.75 19.14 -7.83
C CYS A 149 -13.82 18.07 -8.09
N ASP A 150 -15.01 18.48 -8.55
CA ASP A 150 -16.13 17.56 -8.78
C ASP A 150 -16.28 17.16 -10.25
N THR A 151 -15.65 17.91 -11.15
CA THR A 151 -15.84 17.81 -12.61
C THR A 151 -14.63 17.21 -13.33
N HIS A 152 -13.43 17.36 -12.76
CA HIS A 152 -12.19 16.93 -13.38
C HIS A 152 -11.51 15.79 -12.62
N ASP A 153 -10.84 14.92 -13.38
CA ASP A 153 -9.74 14.17 -12.80
C ASP A 153 -8.52 15.09 -12.62
N ILE A 154 -7.81 14.94 -11.51
CA ILE A 154 -6.71 15.86 -11.16
C ILE A 154 -5.38 15.14 -11.30
N VAL A 155 -4.58 15.56 -12.26
CA VAL A 155 -3.23 15.04 -12.52
C VAL A 155 -2.21 15.93 -11.83
N LEU A 156 -1.33 15.32 -11.04
CA LEU A 156 -0.23 15.99 -10.35
C LEU A 156 1.07 15.62 -11.06
N ASP A 157 1.72 16.62 -11.65
CA ASP A 157 2.96 16.46 -12.40
C ASP A 157 4.06 17.32 -11.78
N GLU A 158 5.09 16.67 -11.22
CA GLU A 158 6.25 17.33 -10.59
C GLU A 158 5.87 18.37 -9.52
N ILE A 159 4.71 18.21 -8.89
CA ILE A 159 4.20 19.06 -7.81
C ILE A 159 4.53 18.47 -6.44
N SER A 160 4.95 19.33 -5.52
CA SER A 160 5.17 18.91 -4.14
C SER A 160 3.85 18.59 -3.42
N ALA A 161 3.89 17.61 -2.52
CA ALA A 161 2.72 17.27 -1.72
C ALA A 161 2.20 18.43 -0.85
N MET A 162 3.07 19.38 -0.50
CA MET A 162 2.69 20.56 0.25
C MET A 162 1.88 21.55 -0.59
N ASP A 163 2.33 21.84 -1.82
CA ASP A 163 1.65 22.79 -2.70
C ASP A 163 0.22 22.33 -3.00
N ILE A 164 0.05 21.05 -3.33
CA ILE A 164 -1.29 20.53 -3.65
C ILE A 164 -2.19 20.44 -2.42
N ARG A 165 -1.63 20.18 -1.23
CA ARG A 165 -2.40 20.25 0.02
C ARG A 165 -2.89 21.68 0.26
N GLN A 166 -2.04 22.69 0.04
CA GLN A 166 -2.46 24.08 0.17
C GLN A 166 -3.51 24.45 -0.88
N ALA A 167 -3.28 24.08 -2.14
CA ALA A 167 -4.18 24.40 -3.24
C ALA A 167 -5.56 23.75 -3.14
N SER A 168 -5.62 22.53 -2.60
CA SER A 168 -6.89 21.79 -2.39
C SER A 168 -7.55 22.06 -1.04
N ALA A 169 -7.07 23.05 -0.27
CA ALA A 169 -7.50 23.31 1.11
C ALA A 169 -7.44 22.05 2.01
N GLY A 170 -6.42 21.22 1.80
CA GLY A 170 -6.17 20.00 2.55
C GLY A 170 -7.03 18.81 2.15
N ARG A 171 -7.68 18.80 0.97
CA ARG A 171 -8.51 17.66 0.54
C ARG A 171 -7.74 16.58 -0.22
N ILE A 172 -6.69 16.97 -0.94
CA ILE A 172 -5.82 16.04 -1.65
C ILE A 172 -4.57 15.81 -0.80
N HIS A 173 -4.34 14.55 -0.41
CA HIS A 173 -3.16 14.12 0.34
C HIS A 173 -2.35 13.13 -0.50
N PRO A 174 -1.40 13.60 -1.33
CA PRO A 174 -0.58 12.68 -2.11
C PRO A 174 0.13 11.69 -1.20
N PRO A 175 0.21 10.41 -1.59
CA PRO A 175 0.98 9.42 -0.85
C PRO A 175 2.44 9.86 -0.79
N PRO A 176 3.17 9.55 0.31
CA PRO A 176 4.56 9.96 0.50
C PRO A 176 5.55 9.14 -0.35
N LEU A 177 5.09 8.53 -1.44
CA LEU A 177 5.89 7.67 -2.31
C LEU A 177 6.40 8.48 -3.51
N PRO A 178 7.64 8.27 -3.95
CA PRO A 178 8.14 8.90 -5.16
C PRO A 178 7.32 8.44 -6.37
N VAL A 179 6.95 9.39 -7.24
CA VAL A 179 6.29 9.09 -8.51
C VAL A 179 7.36 8.56 -9.47
N PRO A 180 7.22 7.35 -10.05
CA PRO A 180 8.17 6.82 -11.00
C PRO A 180 8.34 7.71 -12.23
N GLU A 181 9.54 7.69 -12.81
CA GLU A 181 9.85 8.46 -14.02
C GLU A 181 8.86 8.18 -15.16
N GLY A 182 8.46 9.25 -15.87
CA GLY A 182 7.48 9.18 -16.96
C GLY A 182 6.04 8.90 -16.51
N SER A 183 5.79 8.84 -15.20
CA SER A 183 4.47 8.67 -14.62
C SER A 183 4.00 9.93 -13.91
N VAL A 184 2.69 10.05 -13.73
CA VAL A 184 2.02 11.13 -13.01
C VAL A 184 1.03 10.54 -12.03
N LEU A 185 0.74 11.28 -10.97
CA LEU A 185 -0.21 10.88 -9.95
C LEU A 185 -1.59 11.44 -10.31
N LEU A 186 -2.58 10.57 -10.48
CA LEU A 186 -3.95 10.91 -10.82
C LEU A 186 -4.83 10.79 -9.58
N TRP A 187 -5.52 11.85 -9.21
CA TRP A 187 -6.57 11.85 -8.19
C TRP A 187 -7.94 11.86 -8.86
N ARG A 188 -8.76 10.85 -8.56
CA ARG A 188 -10.13 10.70 -9.08
C ARG A 188 -11.04 10.25 -7.95
N ARG A 189 -12.06 11.05 -7.65
CA ARG A 189 -13.13 10.72 -6.68
C ARG A 189 -12.58 10.22 -5.34
N GLY A 190 -11.56 10.89 -4.80
CA GLY A 190 -10.96 10.55 -3.52
C GLY A 190 -9.91 9.43 -3.55
N GLN A 191 -9.58 8.87 -4.72
CA GLN A 191 -8.58 7.81 -4.87
C GLN A 191 -7.40 8.26 -5.72
N PHE A 192 -6.22 7.73 -5.41
CA PHE A 192 -5.00 7.96 -6.17
C PHE A 192 -4.66 6.78 -7.09
N PHE A 193 -4.18 7.11 -8.27
CA PHE A 193 -3.74 6.16 -9.26
C PHE A 193 -2.45 6.63 -9.92
N LEU A 194 -1.68 5.69 -10.45
CA LEU A 194 -0.50 5.99 -11.26
C LEU A 194 -0.87 5.93 -12.74
N ALA A 195 -0.57 7.00 -13.48
CA ALA A 195 -0.82 7.12 -14.92
C ALA A 195 0.47 7.44 -15.67
N ARG A 196 0.53 7.16 -16.98
CA ARG A 196 1.70 7.49 -17.81
C ARG A 196 1.53 8.87 -18.43
N LYS A 197 2.54 9.74 -18.30
CA LYS A 197 2.56 11.09 -18.91
C LYS A 197 2.33 11.03 -20.44
N ALA A 198 2.80 9.95 -21.07
CA ALA A 198 2.64 9.68 -22.50
C ALA A 198 1.18 9.60 -22.98
N TRP A 199 0.19 9.34 -22.11
CA TRP A 199 -1.21 9.28 -22.52
C TRP A 199 -1.79 10.62 -22.98
N TRP A 200 -1.13 11.71 -22.63
CA TRP A 200 -1.57 13.07 -22.97
C TRP A 200 -0.64 13.76 -23.98
N ARG A 201 0.41 13.09 -24.45
CA ARG A 201 1.40 13.68 -25.37
C ARG A 201 1.12 13.47 -26.85
N GLY A 202 0.11 12.66 -27.20
CA GLY A 202 -0.22 12.33 -28.60
C GLY A 202 0.78 11.35 -29.22
#